data_AF-A0A358IGK6-F1
#
_entry.id   AF-A0A358IGK6-F1
#
_cell.length_a   1.000
_cell.length_b   1.000
_cell.length_c   1.000
_cell.angle_alpha   90.00
_cell.angle_beta   90.00
_cell.angle_gamma   90.00
#
_symmetry.space_group_name_H-M   'P 1'
#
loop_
_entity.id
_entity.type
_entity.pdbx_description
1 polymer ?
#
loop_
_entity_poly.entity_id
_entity_poly.type
_entity_poly.pdbx_seq_one_letter_code
_entity_poly.pdbx_strand_id
1 'polypeptide(L)'
;MSDLLDAPGVQLSIHNLLELMLQISDNIATDILFEIAGGAEEITGRMVEVGADGIRVDRTTWALIANWLGRDDVTVENRIYPDEYRALLETELANGYAGSDNVAFNADPQDTATPLAMARLLRKIWDQEILSEKSSSLLIDIMYRCQTGEARLKGALPPGTQVAHKTGTIGETTNDVGIIDLPDGAGHVITVVYIKESKLPDNPAMEPVIANIARAIHDYFTFNRG
;
A
#
# COMPACT_ATOMS: atom_id res chain seq x y z
N MET A 1 14.78 2.87 -5.87
CA MET A 1 14.90 3.53 -4.56
C MET A 1 15.28 4.97 -4.82
N SER A 2 14.71 5.90 -4.06
CA SER A 2 15.01 7.31 -4.16
C SER A 2 16.22 7.61 -3.27
N ASP A 3 17.38 7.89 -3.86
CA ASP A 3 18.63 8.28 -3.15
C ASP A 3 18.54 9.70 -2.53
N LEU A 4 17.33 10.24 -2.36
CA LEU A 4 17.08 11.65 -2.04
C LEU A 4 17.51 12.03 -0.61
N LEU A 5 17.95 11.07 0.21
CA LEU A 5 18.19 11.27 1.65
C LEU A 5 19.49 10.65 2.20
N ASP A 6 20.41 10.17 1.35
CA ASP A 6 21.68 9.55 1.80
C ASP A 6 22.70 10.55 2.39
N ALA A 7 22.29 11.78 2.69
CA ALA A 7 23.15 12.77 3.33
C ALA A 7 23.09 12.62 4.87
N PRO A 8 24.22 12.35 5.56
CA PRO A 8 24.24 12.24 7.01
C PRO A 8 23.77 13.56 7.67
N GLY A 9 22.82 13.45 8.61
CA GLY A 9 22.33 14.57 9.43
C GLY A 9 20.98 15.18 9.02
N VAL A 10 20.30 14.64 8.00
CA VAL A 10 18.93 15.09 7.66
C VAL A 10 17.94 14.64 8.75
N GLN A 11 17.24 15.60 9.36
CA GLN A 11 16.10 15.34 10.25
C GLN A 11 14.81 15.58 9.49
N LEU A 12 14.02 14.52 9.30
CA LEU A 12 12.70 14.62 8.67
C LEU A 12 11.62 14.77 9.74
N SER A 13 10.63 15.63 9.46
CA SER A 13 9.42 15.69 10.27
C SER A 13 8.53 14.48 10.00
N ILE A 14 7.61 14.15 10.93
CA ILE A 14 6.55 13.15 10.70
C ILE A 14 5.77 13.45 9.41
N HIS A 15 5.52 14.73 9.14
CA HIS A 15 4.87 15.15 7.90
C HIS A 15 5.68 14.74 6.66
N ASN A 16 7.00 14.95 6.65
CA ASN A 16 7.84 14.54 5.51
C ASN A 16 7.88 13.02 5.36
N LEU A 17 7.91 12.28 6.47
CA LEU A 17 7.86 10.81 6.43
C LEU A 17 6.53 10.31 5.85
N LEU A 18 5.40 10.91 6.24
CA LEU A 18 4.08 10.56 5.69
C LEU A 18 4.01 10.83 4.18
N GLU A 19 4.54 11.96 3.73
CA GLU A 19 4.62 12.31 2.31
C GLU A 19 5.43 11.27 1.52
N LEU A 20 6.60 10.87 2.02
CA LEU A 20 7.45 9.85 1.37
C LEU A 20 6.79 8.47 1.35
N MET A 21 6.23 8.05 2.50
CA MET A 21 5.54 6.76 2.65
C MET A 21 4.35 6.65 1.68
N LEU A 22 3.54 7.69 1.56
CA LEU A 22 2.30 7.61 0.78
C LEU A 22 2.49 7.96 -0.69
N GLN A 23 3.35 8.92 -1.03
CA GLN A 23 3.51 9.32 -2.44
C GLN A 23 4.34 8.34 -3.26
N ILE A 24 5.48 7.93 -2.71
CA ILE A 24 6.50 7.16 -3.45
C ILE A 24 6.73 5.77 -2.82
N SER A 25 5.94 5.41 -1.81
CA SER A 25 6.03 4.12 -1.13
C SER A 25 7.40 3.86 -0.49
N ASP A 26 7.98 4.89 0.14
CA ASP A 26 9.31 4.78 0.74
C ASP A 26 9.32 3.85 1.96
N ASN A 27 10.04 2.72 1.84
CA ASN A 27 10.09 1.69 2.87
C ASN A 27 10.78 2.17 4.16
N ILE A 28 11.79 3.05 4.06
CA ILE A 28 12.52 3.55 5.23
C ILE A 28 11.61 4.48 6.04
N ALA A 29 10.92 5.40 5.36
CA ALA A 29 9.95 6.28 6.00
C ALA A 29 8.81 5.49 6.65
N THR A 30 8.35 4.42 5.99
CA THR A 30 7.32 3.50 6.52
C THR A 30 7.78 2.85 7.82
N ASP A 31 9.00 2.29 7.84
CA ASP A 31 9.52 1.62 9.03
C ASP A 31 9.82 2.58 10.18
N ILE A 32 10.27 3.81 9.90
CA ILE A 32 10.41 4.85 10.93
C ILE A 32 9.04 5.21 11.52
N LEU A 33 8.00 5.37 10.68
CA LEU A 33 6.65 5.67 11.14
C LEU A 33 6.02 4.51 11.92
N PHE A 34 6.33 3.27 11.52
CA PHE A 34 5.91 2.06 12.24
C PHE A 34 6.42 2.08 13.69
N GLU A 35 7.70 2.40 13.90
CA GLU A 35 8.30 2.52 15.23
C GLU A 35 7.69 3.68 16.03
N ILE A 36 7.51 4.85 15.39
CA ILE A 36 6.86 6.00 16.01
C ILE A 36 5.42 5.68 16.45
N ALA A 37 4.71 4.83 15.69
CA ALA A 37 3.36 4.39 16.01
C ALA A 37 3.28 3.32 17.10
N GLY A 38 4.43 2.84 17.62
CA GLY A 38 4.48 1.83 18.69
C GLY A 38 4.55 0.38 18.20
N GLY A 39 4.72 0.17 16.89
CA GLY A 39 4.93 -1.14 16.29
C GLY A 39 3.65 -1.94 16.01
N ALA A 40 3.83 -3.22 15.64
CA ALA A 40 2.78 -4.08 15.11
C ALA A 40 1.55 -4.22 16.02
N GLU A 41 1.77 -4.41 17.32
CA GLU A 41 0.68 -4.59 18.30
C GLU A 41 -0.20 -3.34 18.38
N GLU A 42 0.41 -2.15 18.48
CA GLU A 42 -0.30 -0.88 18.56
C GLU A 42 -1.03 -0.56 17.25
N ILE A 43 -0.39 -0.80 16.10
CA ILE A 43 -1.00 -0.57 14.78
C ILE A 43 -2.19 -1.51 14.55
N THR A 44 -2.01 -2.80 14.81
CA THR A 44 -3.09 -3.80 14.68
C THR A 44 -4.20 -3.55 15.69
N GLY A 45 -3.86 -3.24 16.94
CA GLY A 45 -4.82 -2.85 17.97
C GLY A 45 -5.65 -1.65 17.53
N ARG A 46 -5.01 -0.63 16.94
CA ARG A 46 -5.70 0.54 16.40
C ARG A 46 -6.67 0.18 15.27
N MET A 47 -6.31 -0.76 14.38
CA MET A 47 -7.23 -1.23 13.33
C MET A 47 -8.49 -1.88 13.91
N VAL A 48 -8.34 -2.67 14.97
CA VAL A 48 -9.48 -3.25 15.70
C VAL A 48 -10.34 -2.15 16.34
N GLU A 49 -9.74 -1.19 17.04
CA GLU A 49 -10.46 -0.09 17.68
C GLU A 49 -11.32 0.74 16.72
N VAL A 50 -10.82 0.98 15.50
CA VAL A 50 -11.54 1.77 14.49
C VAL A 50 -12.53 0.94 13.67
N GLY A 51 -12.69 -0.36 13.96
CA GLY A 51 -13.62 -1.26 13.26
C GLY A 51 -13.13 -1.72 11.87
N ALA A 52 -11.81 -1.75 11.69
CA ALA A 52 -11.10 -2.30 10.54
C ALA A 52 -10.32 -3.58 10.91
N ASP A 53 -10.92 -4.42 11.75
CA ASP A 53 -10.36 -5.65 12.35
C ASP A 53 -9.94 -6.73 11.33
N GLY A 54 -10.36 -6.60 10.08
CA GLY A 54 -9.85 -7.41 8.98
C GLY A 54 -8.54 -6.91 8.37
N ILE A 55 -7.82 -5.98 9.02
CA ILE A 55 -6.47 -5.51 8.68
C ILE A 55 -5.55 -5.86 9.84
N ARG A 56 -4.44 -6.54 9.52
CA ARG A 56 -3.42 -6.93 10.48
C ARG A 56 -2.06 -6.50 9.96
N VAL A 57 -1.23 -5.95 10.84
CA VAL A 57 0.16 -5.56 10.56
C VAL A 57 1.04 -6.22 11.62
N ASP A 58 2.02 -7.00 11.16
CA ASP A 58 2.85 -7.86 12.02
C ASP A 58 4.32 -7.52 11.92
N ARG A 59 4.76 -7.06 10.74
CA ARG A 59 6.18 -6.86 10.43
C ARG A 59 6.45 -5.45 9.93
N THR A 60 7.72 -5.03 10.05
CA THR A 60 8.22 -3.90 9.29
C THR A 60 8.27 -4.24 7.80
N THR A 61 8.36 -3.22 6.95
CA THR A 61 8.44 -3.37 5.49
C THR A 61 9.64 -4.20 5.09
N TRP A 62 10.81 -3.95 5.67
CA TRP A 62 12.01 -4.72 5.33
C TRP A 62 11.93 -6.17 5.81
N ALA A 63 11.34 -6.45 6.98
CA ALA A 63 11.12 -7.82 7.44
C ALA A 63 10.12 -8.56 6.54
N LEU A 64 9.02 -7.91 6.14
CA LEU A 64 8.05 -8.47 5.19
C LEU A 64 8.70 -8.85 3.85
N ILE A 65 9.50 -7.94 3.28
CA ILE A 65 10.18 -8.20 2.00
C ILE A 65 11.25 -9.29 2.16
N ALA A 66 12.00 -9.30 3.25
CA ALA A 66 12.99 -10.34 3.51
C ALA A 66 12.34 -11.72 3.68
N ASN A 67 11.21 -11.82 4.39
CA ASN A 67 10.43 -13.06 4.50
C ASN A 67 9.91 -13.52 3.13
N TRP A 68 9.47 -12.59 2.27
CA TRP A 68 9.13 -12.94 0.88
C TRP A 68 10.33 -13.49 0.10
N LEU A 69 11.55 -13.00 0.35
CA LEU A 69 12.79 -13.56 -0.18
C LEU A 69 13.24 -14.87 0.50
N GLY A 70 12.45 -15.43 1.43
CA GLY A 70 12.77 -16.67 2.14
C GLY A 70 13.68 -16.51 3.36
N ARG A 71 13.85 -15.26 3.85
CA ARG A 71 14.65 -14.95 5.04
C ARG A 71 13.75 -14.67 6.24
N ASP A 72 13.39 -15.75 6.93
CA ASP A 72 12.58 -15.70 8.16
C ASP A 72 13.36 -15.19 9.38
N ASP A 73 14.69 -15.10 9.28
CA ASP A 73 15.56 -14.62 10.34
C ASP A 73 15.66 -13.10 10.43
N VAL A 74 15.13 -12.37 9.44
CA VAL A 74 15.03 -10.91 9.46
C VAL A 74 13.73 -10.52 10.16
N THR A 75 13.86 -9.87 11.33
CA THR A 75 12.75 -9.48 12.20
C THR A 75 12.82 -7.99 12.54
N VAL A 76 11.90 -7.50 13.38
CA VAL A 76 11.96 -6.14 13.95
C VAL A 76 13.24 -5.94 14.77
N GLU A 77 13.65 -6.97 15.52
CA GLU A 77 14.85 -6.99 16.37
C GLU A 77 16.14 -7.21 15.56
N ASN A 78 16.04 -7.99 14.47
CA ASN A 78 17.15 -8.31 13.57
C ASN A 78 16.91 -7.71 12.18
N ARG A 79 16.78 -6.38 12.14
CA ARG A 79 16.43 -5.64 10.92
C ARG A 79 17.61 -5.51 9.97
N ILE A 80 17.31 -5.49 8.68
CA ILE A 80 18.25 -5.14 7.63
C ILE A 80 18.00 -3.73 7.13
N TYR A 81 19.07 -3.06 6.72
CA TYR A 81 19.02 -1.74 6.09
C TYR A 81 19.19 -1.85 4.57
N PRO A 82 18.94 -0.78 3.79
CA PRO A 82 18.85 -0.90 2.34
C PRO A 82 20.08 -1.50 1.65
N ASP A 83 21.29 -1.28 2.15
CA ASP A 83 22.50 -1.89 1.60
C ASP A 83 22.57 -3.40 1.86
N GLU A 84 22.19 -3.83 3.06
CA GLU A 84 22.10 -5.25 3.43
C GLU A 84 20.98 -5.94 2.64
N TYR A 85 19.87 -5.23 2.42
CA TYR A 85 18.79 -5.69 1.55
C TYR A 85 19.25 -5.84 0.09
N ARG A 86 19.98 -4.87 -0.46
CA ARG A 86 20.53 -4.96 -1.83
C ARG A 86 21.43 -6.19 -1.96
N ALA A 87 22.34 -6.39 -1.00
CA ALA A 87 23.21 -7.56 -0.97
C ALA A 87 22.42 -8.88 -0.84
N LEU A 88 21.36 -8.89 -0.03
CA LEU A 88 20.45 -10.03 0.09
C LEU A 88 19.78 -10.33 -1.25
N LEU A 89 19.13 -9.33 -1.86
CA LEU A 89 18.43 -9.49 -3.13
C LEU A 89 19.37 -10.00 -4.23
N GLU A 90 20.57 -9.44 -4.34
CA GLU A 90 21.60 -9.90 -5.28
C GLU A 90 21.97 -11.37 -5.04
N THR A 91 22.13 -11.75 -3.77
CA THR A 91 22.45 -13.12 -3.38
C THR A 91 21.31 -14.09 -3.74
N GLU A 92 20.07 -13.75 -3.40
CA GLU A 92 18.93 -14.62 -3.70
C GLU A 92 18.69 -14.77 -5.20
N LEU A 93 18.80 -13.67 -5.97
CA LEU A 93 18.75 -13.71 -7.43
C LEU A 93 19.85 -14.61 -8.01
N ALA A 94 21.08 -14.53 -7.47
CA ALA A 94 22.18 -15.41 -7.87
C ALA A 94 21.94 -16.88 -7.51
N ASN A 95 21.21 -17.15 -6.42
CA ASN A 95 20.79 -18.49 -5.98
C ASN A 95 19.60 -19.05 -6.79
N GLY A 96 19.11 -18.33 -7.80
CA GLY A 96 18.02 -18.77 -8.65
C GLY A 96 16.63 -18.48 -8.08
N TYR A 97 16.52 -17.61 -7.06
CA TYR A 97 15.23 -17.07 -6.64
C TYR A 97 14.61 -16.30 -7.81
N ALA A 98 13.54 -16.84 -8.37
CA ALA A 98 12.88 -16.26 -9.54
C ALA A 98 11.81 -15.20 -9.18
N GLY A 99 11.64 -14.88 -7.89
CA GLY A 99 10.57 -13.97 -7.46
C GLY A 99 9.16 -14.55 -7.59
N SER A 100 9.04 -15.86 -7.80
CA SER A 100 7.77 -16.55 -8.02
C SER A 100 7.67 -17.86 -7.24
N ASP A 101 6.52 -18.10 -6.62
CA ASP A 101 6.04 -19.23 -5.83
C ASP A 101 6.67 -19.39 -4.43
N ASN A 102 6.84 -18.29 -3.66
CA ASN A 102 7.04 -18.43 -2.21
C ASN A 102 5.72 -18.85 -1.53
N VAL A 103 5.43 -20.15 -1.58
CA VAL A 103 4.20 -20.77 -1.06
C VAL A 103 4.03 -20.51 0.44
N ALA A 104 5.12 -20.52 1.21
CA ALA A 104 5.07 -20.27 2.65
C ALA A 104 4.62 -18.83 2.94
N PHE A 105 5.23 -17.85 2.27
CA PHE A 105 4.84 -16.45 2.35
C PHE A 105 3.38 -16.25 1.92
N ASN A 106 2.96 -16.86 0.80
CA ASN A 106 1.59 -16.72 0.31
C ASN A 106 0.55 -17.35 1.26
N ALA A 107 0.92 -18.39 2.02
CA ALA A 107 0.04 -19.01 3.02
C ALA A 107 0.03 -18.29 4.38
N ASP A 108 0.98 -17.39 4.63
CA ASP A 108 1.11 -16.67 5.89
C ASP A 108 -0.07 -15.69 6.08
N PRO A 109 -0.81 -15.77 7.21
CA PRO A 109 -1.89 -14.83 7.49
C PRO A 109 -1.41 -13.45 7.97
N GLN A 110 -0.11 -13.27 8.23
CA GLN A 110 0.46 -12.00 8.67
C GLN A 110 0.44 -10.93 7.59
N ASP A 111 0.33 -9.67 7.98
CA ASP A 111 0.34 -8.49 7.09
C ASP A 111 -0.74 -8.53 5.99
N THR A 112 -1.92 -9.06 6.33
CA THR A 112 -3.04 -9.21 5.40
C THR A 112 -4.18 -8.23 5.69
N ALA A 113 -4.94 -7.92 4.65
CA ALA A 113 -6.15 -7.11 4.75
C ALA A 113 -7.29 -7.72 3.93
N THR A 114 -8.51 -7.69 4.46
CA THR A 114 -9.72 -7.96 3.67
C THR A 114 -10.14 -6.71 2.89
N PRO A 115 -10.72 -6.84 1.68
CA PRO A 115 -11.20 -5.68 0.93
C PRO A 115 -12.23 -4.84 1.70
N LEU A 116 -13.12 -5.51 2.45
CA LEU A 116 -14.16 -4.84 3.23
C LEU A 116 -13.58 -4.01 4.38
N ALA A 117 -12.59 -4.51 5.11
CA ALA A 117 -11.97 -3.77 6.21
C ALA A 117 -11.21 -2.54 5.69
N MET A 118 -10.49 -2.67 4.57
CA MET A 118 -9.84 -1.52 3.93
C MET A 118 -10.84 -0.47 3.45
N ALA A 119 -11.95 -0.90 2.84
CA ALA A 119 -13.01 0.03 2.42
C ALA A 119 -13.62 0.77 3.61
N ARG A 120 -13.82 0.09 4.76
CA ARG A 120 -14.28 0.72 6.01
C ARG A 120 -13.28 1.74 6.54
N LEU A 121 -11.99 1.40 6.55
CA LEU A 121 -10.94 2.32 7.00
C LEU A 121 -10.95 3.60 6.14
N LEU A 122 -10.93 3.46 4.81
CA LEU A 122 -10.99 4.59 3.88
C LEU A 122 -12.26 5.42 4.08
N ARG A 123 -13.41 4.78 4.30
CA ARG A 123 -14.67 5.47 4.57
C ARG A 123 -14.61 6.30 5.85
N LYS A 124 -14.06 5.75 6.93
CA LYS A 124 -13.93 6.44 8.21
C LYS A 124 -12.95 7.61 8.17
N ILE A 125 -11.88 7.49 7.38
CA ILE A 125 -10.95 8.60 7.11
C ILE A 125 -11.68 9.71 6.36
N TRP A 126 -12.40 9.35 5.29
CA TRP A 126 -13.18 10.27 4.46
C TRP A 126 -14.23 11.04 5.27
N ASP A 127 -14.99 10.31 6.10
CA ASP A 127 -16.03 10.87 6.97
C ASP A 127 -15.47 11.56 8.23
N GLN A 128 -14.15 11.59 8.40
CA GLN A 128 -13.45 12.23 9.52
C GLN A 128 -13.86 11.68 10.90
N GLU A 129 -14.18 10.40 10.96
CA GLU A 129 -14.64 9.75 12.20
C GLU A 129 -13.50 9.35 13.14
N ILE A 130 -12.31 9.11 12.58
CA ILE A 130 -11.18 8.49 13.30
C ILE A 130 -9.93 9.36 13.36
N LEU A 131 -9.92 10.47 12.63
CA LEU A 131 -8.86 11.47 12.57
C LEU A 131 -9.48 12.87 12.66
N SER A 132 -8.71 13.86 13.11
CA SER A 132 -9.14 15.27 13.01
C SER A 132 -9.33 15.69 11.56
N GLU A 133 -10.22 16.66 11.29
CA GLU A 133 -10.46 17.23 9.96
C GLU A 133 -9.15 17.55 9.22
N LYS A 134 -8.22 18.22 9.90
CA LYS A 134 -6.91 18.59 9.36
C LYS A 134 -6.08 17.37 8.97
N SER A 135 -6.11 16.31 9.78
CA SER A 135 -5.34 15.08 9.52
C SER A 135 -5.98 14.23 8.42
N SER A 136 -7.31 14.11 8.39
CA SER A 136 -8.02 13.44 7.28
C SER A 136 -7.75 14.15 5.96
N SER A 137 -7.85 15.49 5.95
CA SER A 137 -7.62 16.30 4.75
C SER A 137 -6.18 16.18 4.26
N LEU A 138 -5.20 16.21 5.17
CA LEU A 138 -3.80 15.99 4.83
C LEU A 138 -3.58 14.58 4.24
N LEU A 139 -4.11 13.54 4.89
CA LEU A 139 -3.93 12.16 4.43
C LEU A 139 -4.51 11.96 3.01
N ILE A 140 -5.73 12.43 2.79
CA ILE A 140 -6.41 12.33 1.49
C ILE A 140 -5.66 13.15 0.42
N ASP A 141 -5.19 14.36 0.77
CA ASP A 141 -4.39 15.20 -0.13
C ASP A 141 -3.09 14.50 -0.56
N ILE A 142 -2.36 13.87 0.37
CA ILE A 142 -1.16 13.11 0.04
C ILE A 142 -1.51 11.92 -0.88
N MET A 143 -2.63 11.23 -0.63
CA MET A 143 -3.09 10.12 -1.47
C MET A 143 -3.47 10.57 -2.89
N TYR A 144 -4.00 11.77 -3.09
CA TYR A 144 -4.21 12.35 -4.44
C TYR A 144 -2.89 12.59 -5.18
N ARG A 145 -1.81 12.83 -4.43
CA ARG A 145 -0.46 13.06 -4.96
C ARG A 145 0.37 11.79 -5.04
N CYS A 146 -0.24 10.61 -4.89
CA CYS A 146 0.43 9.33 -5.06
C CYS A 146 0.98 9.17 -6.48
N GLN A 147 2.27 8.85 -6.59
CA GLN A 147 3.03 8.81 -7.85
C GLN A 147 3.21 7.39 -8.38
N THR A 148 2.79 6.38 -7.63
CA THR A 148 2.90 4.97 -8.02
C THR A 148 1.63 4.49 -8.70
N GLY A 149 1.72 3.42 -9.51
CA GLY A 149 0.55 2.72 -10.07
C GLY A 149 -0.30 3.53 -11.04
N GLU A 150 0.30 4.37 -11.89
CA GLU A 150 -0.44 5.11 -12.94
C GLU A 150 -1.29 4.20 -13.84
N ALA A 151 -0.85 2.97 -14.07
CA ALA A 151 -1.58 1.98 -14.87
C ALA A 151 -2.62 1.15 -14.08
N ARG A 152 -2.84 1.43 -12.78
CA ARG A 152 -3.76 0.69 -11.89
C ARG A 152 -5.13 1.35 -11.83
N LEU A 153 -5.63 1.78 -10.66
CA LEU A 153 -6.97 2.36 -10.55
C LEU A 153 -7.18 3.51 -11.53
N LYS A 154 -6.15 4.33 -11.76
CA LYS A 154 -6.15 5.45 -12.71
C LYS A 154 -6.14 5.02 -14.18
N GLY A 155 -5.62 3.84 -14.50
CA GLY A 155 -5.14 3.48 -15.84
C GLY A 155 -6.20 3.43 -16.95
N ALA A 156 -7.47 3.20 -16.60
CA ALA A 156 -8.57 3.11 -17.57
C ALA A 156 -9.71 4.11 -17.31
N LEU A 157 -9.55 5.00 -16.31
CA LEU A 157 -10.53 6.03 -16.00
C LEU A 157 -10.52 7.14 -17.05
N PRO A 158 -11.62 7.90 -17.20
CA PRO A 158 -11.64 9.08 -18.05
C PRO A 158 -10.49 10.06 -17.69
N PRO A 159 -9.89 10.73 -18.69
CA PRO A 159 -8.84 11.71 -18.43
C PRO A 159 -9.31 12.81 -17.46
N GLY A 160 -8.49 13.13 -16.46
CA GLY A 160 -8.80 14.13 -15.43
C GLY A 160 -9.62 13.60 -14.25
N THR A 161 -10.00 12.32 -14.23
CA THR A 161 -10.56 11.69 -13.03
C THR A 161 -9.50 11.65 -11.93
N GLN A 162 -9.76 12.34 -10.83
CA GLN A 162 -8.89 12.36 -9.67
C GLN A 162 -9.08 11.09 -8.84
N VAL A 163 -7.98 10.55 -8.32
CA VAL A 163 -7.99 9.35 -7.48
C VAL A 163 -7.05 9.55 -6.31
N ALA A 164 -7.58 9.56 -5.08
CA ALA A 164 -6.79 9.47 -3.86
C ALA A 164 -6.52 7.99 -3.58
N HIS A 165 -5.31 7.50 -3.83
CA HIS A 165 -5.02 6.06 -3.72
C HIS A 165 -3.67 5.74 -3.10
N LYS A 166 -3.49 4.44 -2.82
CA LYS A 166 -2.21 3.85 -2.45
C LYS A 166 -2.06 2.45 -3.05
N THR A 167 -0.89 2.24 -3.66
CA THR A 167 -0.51 0.96 -4.25
C THR A 167 0.21 0.04 -3.26
N GLY A 168 0.13 -1.28 -3.50
CA GLY A 168 1.00 -2.29 -2.89
C GLY A 168 1.47 -3.32 -3.91
N THR A 169 2.72 -3.77 -3.81
CA THR A 169 3.28 -4.79 -4.70
C THR A 169 4.34 -5.61 -3.96
N ILE A 170 4.19 -6.93 -3.99
CA ILE A 170 5.19 -7.87 -3.53
C ILE A 170 4.98 -9.21 -4.25
N GLY A 171 6.01 -9.70 -4.97
CA GLY A 171 5.90 -10.89 -5.81
C GLY A 171 4.69 -10.87 -6.73
N GLU A 172 3.84 -11.89 -6.61
CA GLU A 172 2.62 -12.13 -7.38
C GLU A 172 1.38 -11.44 -6.79
N THR A 173 1.59 -10.54 -5.83
CA THR A 173 0.55 -9.72 -5.22
C THR A 173 0.65 -8.29 -5.75
N THR A 174 -0.40 -7.82 -6.42
CA THR A 174 -0.53 -6.45 -6.92
C THR A 174 -1.85 -5.85 -6.48
N ASN A 175 -1.76 -4.75 -5.75
CA ASN A 175 -2.88 -4.12 -5.07
C ASN A 175 -2.96 -2.64 -5.41
N ASP A 176 -4.17 -2.09 -5.40
CA ASP A 176 -4.39 -0.65 -5.39
C ASP A 176 -5.75 -0.33 -4.77
N VAL A 177 -5.76 0.65 -3.88
CA VAL A 177 -6.94 1.01 -3.07
C VAL A 177 -7.06 2.51 -2.99
N GLY A 178 -8.29 3.04 -3.03
CA GLY A 178 -8.47 4.48 -3.00
C GLY A 178 -9.91 4.94 -3.12
N ILE A 179 -10.04 6.26 -3.27
CA ILE A 179 -11.29 6.99 -3.47
C ILE A 179 -11.21 7.64 -4.85
N ILE A 180 -12.18 7.32 -5.71
CA ILE A 180 -12.30 7.83 -7.07
C ILE A 180 -13.36 8.93 -7.07
N ASP A 181 -13.01 10.09 -7.62
CA ASP A 181 -13.94 11.21 -7.81
C ASP A 181 -14.82 10.95 -9.02
N LEU A 182 -16.15 11.04 -8.83
CA LEU A 182 -17.12 10.83 -9.90
C LEU A 182 -17.52 12.18 -10.53
N PRO A 183 -17.78 12.21 -11.85
CA PRO A 183 -18.10 13.46 -12.56
C PRO A 183 -19.48 14.01 -12.19
N ASP A 184 -19.72 15.28 -12.56
CA ASP A 184 -21.01 15.97 -12.48
C ASP A 184 -21.68 15.88 -11.10
N GLY A 185 -20.87 16.04 -10.04
CA GLY A 185 -21.34 16.05 -8.65
C GLY A 185 -21.86 14.72 -8.12
N ALA A 186 -21.54 13.59 -8.78
CA ALA A 186 -21.95 12.25 -8.33
C ALA A 186 -21.26 11.77 -7.04
N GLY A 187 -20.36 12.58 -6.48
CA GLY A 187 -19.64 12.28 -5.24
C GLY A 187 -18.42 11.42 -5.51
N HIS A 188 -18.18 10.44 -4.64
CA HIS A 188 -16.95 9.66 -4.62
C HIS A 188 -17.26 8.19 -4.37
N VAL A 189 -16.42 7.30 -4.92
CA VAL A 189 -16.54 5.86 -4.71
C VAL A 189 -15.25 5.28 -4.16
N ILE A 190 -15.35 4.53 -3.06
CA ILE A 190 -14.23 3.78 -2.49
C ILE A 190 -14.05 2.50 -3.30
N THR A 191 -12.85 2.28 -3.81
CA THR A 191 -12.49 1.12 -4.62
C THR A 191 -11.28 0.43 -4.00
N VAL A 192 -11.39 -0.88 -3.79
CA VAL A 192 -10.34 -1.69 -3.16
C VAL A 192 -10.15 -2.93 -4.03
N VAL A 193 -8.97 -3.05 -4.66
CA VAL A 193 -8.64 -4.19 -5.51
C VAL A 193 -7.37 -4.83 -5.02
N TYR A 194 -7.48 -6.11 -4.65
CA TYR A 194 -6.35 -6.97 -4.29
C TYR A 194 -6.25 -8.12 -5.27
N ILE A 195 -5.06 -8.30 -5.86
CA ILE A 195 -4.71 -9.48 -6.64
C ILE A 195 -3.64 -10.21 -5.85
N LYS A 196 -3.89 -11.47 -5.50
CA LYS A 196 -2.99 -12.33 -4.74
C LYS A 196 -2.72 -13.61 -5.53
N GLU A 197 -1.50 -14.15 -5.43
CA GLU A 197 -1.09 -15.41 -6.07
C GLU A 197 -1.39 -15.45 -7.58
N SER A 198 -1.19 -14.32 -8.25
CA SER A 198 -1.42 -14.22 -9.69
C SER A 198 -0.53 -15.19 -10.46
N LYS A 199 -1.10 -15.82 -11.50
CA LYS A 199 -0.36 -16.63 -12.48
C LYS A 199 -0.02 -15.86 -13.76
N LEU A 200 -0.28 -14.54 -13.76
CA LEU A 200 0.21 -13.64 -14.80
C LEU A 200 1.73 -13.45 -14.65
N PRO A 201 2.44 -13.20 -15.76
CA PRO A 201 3.90 -13.24 -15.78
C PRO A 201 4.56 -12.17 -14.91
N ASP A 202 3.92 -11.01 -14.73
CA ASP A 202 4.49 -9.88 -14.02
C ASP A 202 3.41 -8.86 -13.57
N ASN A 203 3.85 -7.83 -12.85
CA ASN A 203 3.01 -6.72 -12.40
C ASN A 203 2.38 -5.95 -13.57
N PRO A 204 3.11 -5.55 -14.63
CA PRO A 204 2.50 -4.92 -15.81
C PRO A 204 1.34 -5.70 -16.43
N ALA A 205 1.34 -7.04 -16.39
CA ALA A 205 0.20 -7.84 -16.84
C ALA A 205 -1.00 -7.78 -15.88
N MET A 206 -0.77 -7.57 -14.58
CA MET A 206 -1.82 -7.45 -13.55
C MET A 206 -2.45 -6.05 -13.49
N GLU A 207 -1.70 -4.99 -13.76
CA GLU A 207 -2.20 -3.60 -13.63
C GLU A 207 -3.47 -3.31 -14.47
N PRO A 208 -3.58 -3.76 -15.74
CA PRO A 208 -4.81 -3.59 -16.53
C PRO A 208 -6.04 -4.28 -15.92
N VAL A 209 -5.87 -5.36 -15.14
CA VAL A 209 -6.99 -6.01 -14.44
C VAL A 209 -7.57 -5.06 -13.41
N ILE A 210 -6.71 -4.42 -12.62
CA ILE A 210 -7.11 -3.41 -11.63
C ILE A 210 -7.78 -2.21 -12.31
N ALA A 211 -7.17 -1.70 -13.39
CA ALA A 211 -7.70 -0.58 -14.15
C ALA A 211 -9.11 -0.84 -14.69
N ASN A 212 -9.33 -2.03 -15.28
CA ASN A 212 -10.62 -2.39 -15.84
C ASN A 212 -11.70 -2.58 -14.76
N ILE A 213 -11.35 -3.11 -13.58
CA ILE A 213 -12.26 -3.18 -12.43
C ILE A 213 -12.64 -1.78 -11.97
N ALA A 214 -11.66 -0.88 -11.79
CA ALA A 214 -11.90 0.51 -11.41
C ALA A 214 -12.83 1.22 -12.40
N ARG A 215 -12.58 1.01 -13.70
CA ARG A 215 -13.41 1.57 -14.76
C ARG A 215 -14.84 1.04 -14.72
N ALA A 216 -15.04 -0.26 -14.52
CA ALA A 216 -16.37 -0.84 -14.41
C ALA A 216 -17.15 -0.26 -13.21
N ILE A 217 -16.49 -0.07 -12.07
CA ILE A 217 -17.07 0.55 -10.87
C ILE A 217 -17.44 2.01 -11.14
N HIS A 218 -16.51 2.79 -11.69
CA HIS A 218 -16.72 4.19 -12.06
C HIS A 218 -17.94 4.35 -12.99
N ASP A 219 -18.00 3.54 -14.06
CA ASP A 219 -19.08 3.62 -15.03
C ASP A 219 -20.42 3.20 -14.43
N TYR A 220 -20.43 2.18 -13.56
CA TYR A 220 -21.65 1.77 -12.86
C TYR A 220 -22.25 2.93 -12.06
N PHE A 221 -21.48 3.60 -11.22
CA PHE A 221 -21.97 4.71 -10.39
C PHE A 221 -22.20 6.01 -11.17
N THR A 222 -21.56 6.18 -12.33
CA THR A 222 -21.80 7.33 -13.20
C THR A 222 -23.13 7.19 -13.97
N PHE A 223 -23.42 6.00 -14.51
CA PHE A 223 -24.57 5.75 -15.38
C PHE A 223 -25.81 5.21 -14.67
N ASN A 224 -25.66 4.64 -13.46
CA ASN A 224 -26.78 4.12 -12.66
C ASN A 224 -26.96 4.94 -11.38
N ARG A 225 -27.25 6.25 -11.54
CA ARG A 225 -27.65 7.09 -10.41
C ARG A 225 -29.03 6.62 -9.94
N GLY A 226 -29.08 6.10 -8.71
CA GLY A 226 -30.34 5.76 -8.02
C GLY A 226 -31.15 6.99 -7.65
#